data_AF-A0A7X1GL00-F1
#
_entry.id   AF-A0A7X1GL00-F1
#
_cell.length_a   1.000
_cell.length_b   1.000
_cell.length_c   1.000
_cell.angle_alpha   90.00
_cell.angle_beta   90.00
_cell.angle_gamma   90.00
#
_symmetry.space_group_name_H-M   'P 1'
#
loop_
_entity.id
_entity.type
_entity.pdbx_description
1 polymer ?
#
loop_
_entity_poly.entity_id
_entity_poly.type
_entity_poly.pdbx_seq_one_letter_code
_entity_poly.pdbx_strand_id
1 'polypeptide(L)'
;MEKQVAISILKGMTLSKCAHLHGISKLKCQTIVNTYCLKSNRALYDKLRWNPFDPGAPVTELRKHAQIFIDGAAINEKVTLHSSIWALPEVPIRILNALWESNFTDIQEILEYDQRSLLRLRNVGKGGLKKLLISLGKYGFSIKNIQKIPI
;
A
#
# COMPACT_ATOMS: atom_id res chain seq x y z
N MET A 1 -4.21 -5.13 -15.35
CA MET A 1 -3.39 -6.36 -15.35
C MET A 1 -3.05 -6.84 -13.93
N GLU A 2 -2.28 -6.11 -13.12
CA GLU A 2 -1.79 -6.62 -11.82
C GLU A 2 -2.91 -7.04 -10.85
N LYS A 3 -4.01 -6.26 -10.75
CA LYS A 3 -5.20 -6.62 -9.96
C LYS A 3 -5.79 -7.97 -10.38
N GLN A 4 -5.92 -8.21 -11.68
CA GLN A 4 -6.47 -9.46 -12.23
C GLN A 4 -5.57 -10.66 -11.93
N VAL A 5 -4.25 -10.49 -12.05
CA VAL A 5 -3.24 -11.50 -11.69
C VAL A 5 -3.38 -11.87 -10.21
N ALA A 6 -3.41 -10.88 -9.31
CA ALA A 6 -3.54 -11.11 -7.88
C ALA A 6 -4.85 -11.85 -7.53
N ILE A 7 -6.00 -11.38 -8.04
CA ILE A 7 -7.31 -11.99 -7.78
C ILE A 7 -7.35 -13.43 -8.31
N SER A 8 -6.82 -13.69 -9.50
CA SER A 8 -6.79 -15.05 -10.08
C SER A 8 -5.99 -16.01 -9.19
N ILE A 9 -4.83 -15.56 -8.69
CA ILE A 9 -3.99 -16.36 -7.79
C ILE A 9 -4.67 -16.62 -6.46
N LEU A 10 -5.31 -15.60 -5.87
CA LEU A 10 -6.08 -15.71 -4.62
C LEU A 10 -7.28 -16.64 -4.76
N LYS A 11 -7.93 -16.68 -5.92
CA LYS A 11 -9.03 -17.60 -6.25
C LYS A 11 -8.58 -19.02 -6.62
N GLY A 12 -7.29 -19.33 -6.47
CA GLY A 12 -6.76 -20.69 -6.61
C GLY A 12 -5.88 -20.95 -7.84
N MET A 13 -5.75 -19.99 -8.76
CA MET A 13 -4.85 -20.16 -9.92
C MET A 13 -3.39 -20.28 -9.47
N THR A 14 -2.66 -21.28 -9.96
CA THR A 14 -1.24 -21.47 -9.62
C THR A 14 -0.37 -20.36 -10.24
N LEU A 15 0.74 -20.04 -9.58
CA LEU A 15 1.71 -19.05 -10.09
C LEU A 15 2.23 -19.42 -11.48
N SER A 16 2.47 -20.71 -11.74
CA SER A 16 2.91 -21.22 -13.04
C SER A 16 1.89 -20.95 -14.15
N LYS A 17 0.60 -21.26 -13.90
CA LYS A 17 -0.47 -21.03 -14.86
C LYS A 17 -0.65 -19.53 -15.13
N CYS A 18 -0.64 -18.72 -14.08
CA CYS A 18 -0.76 -17.28 -14.19
C CYS A 18 0.44 -16.64 -14.94
N ALA A 19 1.66 -17.12 -14.66
CA ALA A 19 2.88 -16.70 -15.33
C ALA A 19 2.81 -16.93 -16.84
N HIS A 20 2.39 -18.14 -17.25
CA HIS A 20 2.22 -18.49 -18.65
C HIS A 20 1.15 -17.64 -19.35
N LEU A 21 -0.04 -17.51 -18.75
CA LEU A 21 -1.16 -16.75 -19.32
C LEU A 21 -0.84 -15.27 -19.56
N HIS A 22 -0.02 -14.68 -18.69
CA HIS A 22 0.29 -13.24 -18.75
C HIS A 22 1.70 -12.95 -19.27
N GLY A 23 2.47 -13.97 -19.70
CA GLY A 23 3.84 -13.79 -20.21
C GLY A 23 4.81 -13.17 -19.20
N ILE A 24 4.64 -13.46 -17.90
CA ILE A 24 5.49 -12.92 -16.82
C ILE A 24 6.13 -14.03 -15.99
N SER A 25 7.18 -13.72 -15.24
CA SER A 25 7.84 -14.71 -14.38
C SER A 25 6.98 -15.09 -13.17
N LYS A 26 7.16 -16.31 -12.64
CA LYS A 26 6.50 -16.76 -11.40
C LYS A 26 6.83 -15.84 -10.22
N LEU A 27 8.07 -15.34 -10.16
CA LEU A 27 8.50 -14.37 -9.16
C LEU A 27 7.69 -13.06 -9.28
N LYS A 28 7.46 -12.55 -10.50
CA LYS A 28 6.63 -11.36 -10.70
C LYS A 28 5.18 -11.61 -10.28
N CYS A 29 4.60 -12.77 -10.57
CA CYS A 29 3.28 -13.17 -10.05
C CYS A 29 3.24 -13.14 -8.51
N GLN A 30 4.26 -13.72 -7.86
CA GLN A 30 4.42 -13.71 -6.40
C GLN A 30 4.47 -12.28 -5.86
N THR A 31 5.29 -11.41 -6.46
CA THR A 31 5.41 -10.00 -6.06
C THR A 31 4.08 -9.27 -6.23
N ILE A 32 3.35 -9.51 -7.33
CA ILE A 32 2.05 -8.88 -7.58
C ILE A 32 1.05 -9.27 -6.50
N VAL A 33 0.88 -10.57 -6.20
CA VAL A 33 -0.11 -11.01 -5.19
C VAL A 33 0.25 -10.53 -3.80
N ASN A 34 1.54 -10.52 -3.44
CA ASN A 34 1.99 -10.00 -2.14
C ASN A 34 1.76 -8.49 -2.03
N THR A 35 2.11 -7.72 -3.06
CA THR A 35 1.89 -6.26 -3.07
C THR A 35 0.40 -5.93 -3.02
N TYR A 36 -0.43 -6.72 -3.70
CA TYR A 36 -1.88 -6.57 -3.66
C TYR A 36 -2.41 -6.82 -2.25
N CYS A 37 -2.06 -7.94 -1.61
CA CYS A 37 -2.52 -8.26 -0.26
C CYS A 37 -2.02 -7.24 0.78
N LEU A 38 -0.75 -6.85 0.67
CA LEU A 38 -0.11 -5.81 1.47
C LEU A 38 -0.92 -4.51 1.45
N LYS A 39 -1.27 -4.03 0.25
CA LYS A 39 -2.02 -2.77 0.09
C LYS A 39 -3.48 -2.89 0.51
N SER A 40 -4.05 -4.09 0.40
CA SER A 40 -5.47 -4.31 0.70
C SER A 40 -5.73 -4.42 2.19
N ASN A 41 -4.82 -5.08 2.94
CA ASN A 41 -4.90 -5.19 4.39
C ASN A 41 -3.51 -5.44 4.97
N ARG A 42 -2.79 -4.35 5.31
CA ARG A 42 -1.42 -4.40 5.86
C ARG A 42 -1.34 -5.22 7.14
N ALA A 43 -2.25 -4.98 8.08
CA ALA A 43 -2.23 -5.62 9.39
C ALA A 43 -2.38 -7.14 9.30
N LEU A 44 -3.30 -7.64 8.46
CA LEU A 44 -3.43 -9.07 8.23
C LEU A 44 -2.23 -9.62 7.46
N TYR A 45 -1.78 -8.92 6.42
CA TYR A 45 -0.62 -9.35 5.63
C TYR A 45 0.63 -9.55 6.49
N ASP A 46 0.90 -8.63 7.41
CA ASP A 46 2.05 -8.74 8.32
C ASP A 46 1.95 -9.93 9.28
N LYS A 47 0.74 -10.29 9.73
CA LYS A 47 0.51 -11.50 10.54
C LYS A 47 0.75 -12.80 9.76
N LEU A 48 0.46 -12.80 8.47
CA LEU A 48 0.63 -13.97 7.60
C LEU A 48 2.08 -14.11 7.08
N ARG A 49 2.90 -13.08 7.25
CA ARG A 49 4.31 -13.12 6.87
C ARG A 49 5.10 -13.85 7.96
N TRP A 50 5.53 -15.07 7.66
CA TRP A 50 6.30 -15.91 8.60
C TRP A 50 7.61 -15.26 9.08
N ASN A 51 8.27 -14.50 8.20
CA ASN A 51 9.51 -13.80 8.53
C ASN A 51 9.55 -12.39 7.91
N PRO A 52 9.87 -11.33 8.68
CA PRO A 52 10.12 -9.98 8.17
C PRO A 52 11.24 -9.87 7.12
N PHE A 53 12.09 -10.88 6.99
CA PHE A 53 13.16 -10.97 6.00
C PHE A 53 12.78 -11.81 4.76
N ASP A 54 11.68 -12.56 4.80
CA ASP A 54 11.24 -13.37 3.66
C ASP A 54 10.62 -12.49 2.55
N PRO A 55 10.73 -12.89 1.28
CA PRO A 55 10.29 -12.07 0.13
C PRO A 55 8.78 -11.80 0.08
N GLY A 56 7.98 -12.46 0.90
CA GLY A 56 6.54 -12.22 1.05
C GLY A 56 5.86 -13.30 1.88
N ALA A 57 4.57 -13.14 2.14
CA ALA A 57 3.77 -14.19 2.75
C ALA A 57 3.57 -15.36 1.75
N PRO A 58 3.52 -16.62 2.24
CA PRO A 58 3.23 -17.76 1.38
C PRO A 58 1.85 -17.61 0.73
N VAL A 59 1.75 -17.88 -0.57
CA VAL A 59 0.47 -17.76 -1.31
C VAL A 59 -0.59 -18.69 -0.76
N THR A 60 -0.19 -19.85 -0.24
CA THR A 60 -1.08 -20.80 0.42
C THR A 60 -1.78 -20.17 1.63
N GLU A 61 -1.06 -19.39 2.44
CA GLU A 61 -1.64 -18.67 3.57
C GLU A 61 -2.49 -17.49 3.11
N LEU A 62 -2.03 -16.70 2.12
CA LEU A 62 -2.80 -15.60 1.56
C LEU A 62 -4.16 -16.05 1.00
N ARG A 63 -4.22 -17.23 0.38
CA ARG A 63 -5.45 -17.82 -0.16
C ARG A 63 -6.49 -18.14 0.90
N LYS A 64 -6.08 -18.57 2.10
CA LYS A 64 -7.02 -18.83 3.21
C LYS A 64 -7.82 -17.59 3.59
N HIS A 65 -7.27 -16.40 3.30
CA HIS A 65 -7.89 -15.10 3.57
C HIS A 65 -8.21 -14.30 2.29
N ALA A 66 -8.33 -14.98 1.14
CA ALA A 66 -8.49 -14.34 -0.16
C ALA A 66 -9.61 -13.28 -0.19
N GLN A 67 -10.76 -13.59 0.40
CA GLN A 67 -11.92 -12.69 0.39
C GLN A 67 -11.64 -11.39 1.14
N ILE A 68 -10.97 -11.46 2.30
CA ILE A 68 -10.59 -10.28 3.10
C ILE A 68 -9.70 -9.33 2.28
N PHE A 69 -8.73 -9.88 1.54
CA PHE A 69 -7.87 -9.05 0.68
C PHE A 69 -8.63 -8.47 -0.51
N ILE A 70 -9.53 -9.24 -1.14
CA ILE A 70 -10.33 -8.75 -2.26
C ILE A 70 -11.27 -7.62 -1.83
N ASP A 71 -11.94 -7.77 -0.69
CA ASP A 71 -12.86 -6.77 -0.15
C ASP A 71 -12.11 -5.51 0.32
N GLY A 72 -10.98 -5.69 1.02
CA GLY A 72 -10.11 -4.59 1.41
C GLY A 72 -9.61 -3.77 0.22
N ALA A 73 -9.25 -4.43 -0.88
CA ALA A 73 -8.88 -3.74 -2.11
C ALA A 73 -10.02 -2.91 -2.70
N ALA A 74 -11.25 -3.43 -2.66
CA ALA A 74 -12.43 -2.73 -3.16
C ALA A 74 -12.79 -1.51 -2.31
N ILE A 75 -12.66 -1.61 -0.98
CA ILE A 75 -12.83 -0.48 -0.06
C ILE A 75 -11.82 0.63 -0.40
N ASN A 76 -10.56 0.25 -0.66
CA ASN A 76 -9.49 1.20 -0.98
C ASN A 76 -9.67 1.95 -2.31
N GLU A 77 -10.62 1.55 -3.17
CA GLU A 77 -10.96 2.31 -4.37
C GLU A 77 -11.76 3.59 -4.06
N LYS A 78 -12.42 3.64 -2.89
CA LYS A 78 -13.20 4.79 -2.41
C LYS A 78 -12.47 5.43 -1.24
N VAL A 79 -11.43 6.21 -1.57
CA VAL A 79 -10.57 6.83 -0.57
C VAL A 79 -11.34 7.93 0.19
N THR A 80 -11.38 7.80 1.51
CA THR A 80 -11.97 8.74 2.48
C THR A 80 -10.92 9.13 3.53
N LEU A 81 -11.26 10.04 4.46
CA LEU A 81 -10.36 10.43 5.56
C LEU A 81 -9.93 9.24 6.44
N HIS A 82 -10.84 8.30 6.69
CA HIS A 82 -10.59 7.11 7.52
C HIS A 82 -10.07 5.92 6.70
N SER A 83 -9.83 6.11 5.41
CA SER A 83 -9.22 5.06 4.60
C SER A 83 -7.76 4.91 4.99
N SER A 84 -7.29 3.66 4.93
CA SER A 84 -5.90 3.36 5.23
C SER A 84 -4.96 4.13 4.29
N ILE A 85 -3.78 4.51 4.78
CA ILE A 85 -2.73 5.14 3.96
C ILE A 85 -2.37 4.29 2.72
N TRP A 86 -2.57 2.98 2.79
CA TRP A 86 -2.31 2.02 1.73
C TRP A 86 -3.28 2.11 0.55
N ALA A 87 -4.41 2.81 0.73
CA ALA A 87 -5.36 3.13 -0.32
C ALA A 87 -4.83 4.18 -1.30
N LEU A 88 -3.81 4.96 -0.91
CA LEU A 88 -3.26 6.03 -1.75
C LEU A 88 -2.52 5.45 -2.97
N PRO A 89 -3.02 5.64 -4.21
CA PRO A 89 -2.37 5.14 -5.41
C PRO A 89 -1.08 5.90 -5.69
N GLU A 90 -0.14 5.26 -6.37
CA GLU A 90 1.11 5.88 -6.86
C GLU A 90 2.06 6.46 -5.78
N VAL A 91 1.70 6.34 -4.49
CA VAL A 91 2.63 6.61 -3.40
C VAL A 91 3.67 5.48 -3.37
N PRO A 92 4.98 5.78 -3.41
CA PRO A 92 6.00 4.75 -3.33
C PRO A 92 5.87 3.95 -2.03
N ILE A 93 5.99 2.61 -2.10
CA ILE A 93 5.88 1.72 -0.94
C ILE A 93 6.80 2.15 0.20
N ARG A 94 8.01 2.63 -0.10
CA ARG A 94 8.93 3.15 0.93
C ARG A 94 8.36 4.30 1.77
N ILE A 95 7.51 5.14 1.18
CA ILE A 95 6.87 6.26 1.89
C ILE A 95 5.72 5.73 2.72
N LEU A 96 4.90 4.83 2.18
CA LEU A 96 3.84 4.16 2.93
C LEU A 96 4.40 3.38 4.14
N ASN A 97 5.55 2.71 3.97
CA ASN A 97 6.25 2.06 5.08
C ASN A 97 6.72 3.08 6.13
N ALA A 98 7.34 4.19 5.71
CA ALA A 98 7.80 5.21 6.66
C ALA A 98 6.65 5.82 7.48
N LEU A 99 5.50 6.04 6.83
CA LEU A 99 4.27 6.48 7.49
C LEU A 99 3.75 5.42 8.46
N TRP A 100 3.63 4.17 8.00
CA TRP A 100 3.19 3.05 8.82
C TRP A 100 4.07 2.82 10.06
N GLU A 101 5.40 2.88 9.90
CA GLU A 101 6.37 2.76 10.99
C GLU A 101 6.31 3.94 11.97
N SER A 102 5.78 5.08 11.53
CA SER A 102 5.54 6.26 12.36
C SER A 102 4.11 6.29 12.91
N ASN A 103 3.39 5.15 12.86
CA ASN A 103 2.03 4.95 13.33
C ASN A 103 0.95 5.75 12.59
N PHE A 104 1.22 6.19 11.36
CA PHE A 104 0.16 6.69 10.47
C PHE A 104 -0.55 5.51 9.82
N THR A 105 -1.79 5.27 10.21
CA THR A 105 -2.63 4.17 9.77
C THR A 105 -3.69 4.63 8.77
N ASP A 106 -4.18 5.87 8.88
CA ASP A 106 -5.18 6.48 8.00
C ASP A 106 -4.76 7.84 7.42
N ILE A 107 -5.57 8.36 6.50
CA ILE A 107 -5.30 9.63 5.81
C ILE A 107 -5.47 10.81 6.75
N GLN A 108 -6.45 10.78 7.67
CA GLN A 108 -6.69 11.87 8.61
C GLN A 108 -5.43 12.18 9.42
N GLU A 109 -4.77 11.17 9.97
CA GLU A 109 -3.55 11.32 10.76
C GLU A 109 -2.42 12.00 9.95
N ILE A 110 -2.29 11.72 8.65
CA ILE A 110 -1.32 12.41 7.79
C ILE A 110 -1.64 13.91 7.67
N LEU A 111 -2.92 14.26 7.56
CA LEU A 111 -3.37 15.64 7.34
C LEU A 111 -3.22 16.53 8.57
N GLU A 112 -3.10 15.95 9.76
CA GLU A 112 -2.82 16.66 11.01
C GLU A 112 -1.40 17.24 11.06
N TYR A 113 -0.48 16.66 10.27
CA TYR A 113 0.91 17.07 10.23
C TYR A 113 1.17 18.10 9.14
N ASP A 114 2.17 18.95 9.35
CA ASP A 114 2.68 19.84 8.31
C ASP A 114 3.73 19.15 7.43
N GLN A 115 3.98 19.72 6.23
CA GLN A 115 4.94 19.16 5.27
C GLN A 115 6.37 19.04 5.81
N ARG A 116 6.83 19.94 6.68
CA ARG A 116 8.18 19.88 7.26
C ARG A 116 8.27 18.75 8.27
N SER A 117 7.23 18.54 9.06
CA SER A 117 7.14 17.45 10.01
C SER A 117 7.17 16.10 9.28
N LEU A 118 6.47 15.98 8.15
CA LEU A 118 6.54 14.78 7.29
C LEU A 118 7.93 14.56 6.66
N LEU A 119 8.65 15.63 6.29
CA LEU A 119 10.04 15.53 5.79
C LEU A 119 11.06 15.08 6.84
N ARG A 120 10.72 15.17 8.14
CA ARG A 120 11.57 14.66 9.21
C ARG A 120 11.45 13.15 9.40
N LEU A 121 10.43 12.53 8.81
CA LEU A 121 10.28 11.08 8.85
C LEU A 121 11.42 10.42 8.07
N ARG A 122 12.01 9.38 8.67
CA ARG A 122 13.07 8.59 8.04
C ARG A 122 12.55 8.03 6.71
N ASN A 123 13.37 8.12 5.66
CA ASN A 123 13.03 7.67 4.29
C ASN A 123 12.00 8.53 3.52
N VAL A 124 11.54 9.66 4.08
CA VAL A 124 10.66 10.61 3.38
C VAL A 124 11.48 11.77 2.81
N GLY A 125 11.94 11.63 1.57
CA GLY A 125 12.58 12.72 0.82
C GLY A 125 11.58 13.62 0.10
N LYS A 126 12.04 14.81 -0.35
CA LYS A 126 11.22 15.80 -1.10
C LYS A 126 10.43 15.18 -2.26
N GLY A 127 11.07 14.32 -3.06
CA GLY A 127 10.41 13.64 -4.18
C GLY A 127 9.35 12.62 -3.75
N GLY A 128 9.55 11.98 -2.60
CA GLY A 128 8.55 11.08 -1.99
C GLY A 128 7.35 11.84 -1.47
N LEU A 129 7.59 12.93 -0.73
CA LEU A 129 6.54 13.82 -0.24
C LEU A 129 5.73 14.42 -1.41
N LYS A 130 6.38 14.86 -2.49
CA LYS A 130 5.68 15.35 -3.68
C LYS A 130 4.68 14.32 -4.23
N LYS A 131 5.08 13.03 -4.30
CA LYS A 131 4.18 11.96 -4.76
C LYS A 131 3.03 11.70 -3.78
N LEU A 132 3.28 11.77 -2.48
CA LEU A 132 2.24 11.68 -1.45
C LEU A 132 1.23 12.82 -1.61
N LEU A 133 1.69 14.07 -1.73
CA LEU A 133 0.83 15.25 -1.93
C LEU A 133 0.01 15.17 -3.21
N ILE A 134 0.62 14.74 -4.32
CA ILE A 134 -0.09 14.53 -5.58
C ILE A 134 -1.19 13.47 -5.40
N SER A 135 -0.87 12.36 -4.74
CA SER A 135 -1.85 11.30 -4.51
C SER A 135 -3.02 11.77 -3.64
N LEU A 136 -2.74 12.45 -2.52
CA LEU A 136 -3.75 13.06 -1.65
C LEU A 136 -4.64 14.06 -2.42
N GLY A 137 -4.02 14.91 -3.25
CA GLY A 137 -4.72 15.91 -4.06
C GLY A 137 -5.69 15.31 -5.08
N LYS A 138 -5.41 14.11 -5.62
CA LYS A 138 -6.35 13.39 -6.51
C LYS A 138 -7.69 13.07 -5.83
N TYR A 139 -7.71 13.02 -4.50
CA TYR A 139 -8.90 12.76 -3.68
C TYR A 139 -9.38 14.00 -2.93
N GLY A 140 -8.88 15.19 -3.28
CA GLY A 140 -9.29 16.45 -2.67
C GLY A 140 -8.68 16.73 -1.28
N PHE A 141 -7.73 15.93 -0.83
CA PHE A 141 -7.04 16.16 0.45
C PHE A 141 -5.83 17.06 0.28
N SER A 142 -5.58 17.92 1.27
CA SER A 142 -4.39 18.79 1.30
C SER A 142 -3.80 18.85 2.70
N ILE A 143 -2.47 18.74 2.76
CA ILE A 143 -1.71 18.89 4.00
C ILE A 143 -1.54 20.39 4.31
N LYS A 144 -1.71 20.77 5.58
CA LYS A 144 -1.51 22.14 6.05
C LYS A 144 -0.10 22.63 5.69
N ASN A 145 -0.05 23.79 5.04
CA ASN A 145 1.20 24.45 4.69
C ASN A 145 1.48 25.52 5.77
N ILE A 146 2.24 25.18 6.81
CA ILE A 146 2.65 26.19 7.80
C ILE A 146 3.81 26.99 7.19
N GLN A 147 3.46 28.01 6.40
CA GLN A 147 4.39 29.10 6.13
C GLN A 147 4.67 29.80 7.47
N LYS A 148 5.95 29.95 7.83
CA LYS A 148 6.35 30.71 9.02
C LYS A 148 5.75 32.11 8.89
N ILE A 149 4.96 32.54 9.86
CA ILE A 149 4.78 33.96 10.13
C ILE A 149 6.19 34.47 10.49
N PRO A 150 6.77 35.42 9.74
CA PRO A 150 7.96 36.09 10.20
C PRO A 150 7.57 36.87 11.46
N ILE A 151 8.20 36.53 12.58
CA ILE A 151 8.24 37.40 13.77
C ILE A 151 9.31 38.46 13.49
#